data_AF-A0A7C2AEU0-F1
#
_entry.id   AF-A0A7C2AEU0-F1
#
_cell.length_a   1.000
_cell.length_b   1.000
_cell.length_c   1.000
_cell.angle_alpha   90.00
_cell.angle_beta   90.00
_cell.angle_gamma   90.00
#
_symmetry.space_group_name_H-M   'P 1'
#
loop_
_entity.id
_entity.type
_entity.pdbx_description
1 polymer ?
#
loop_
_entity_poly.entity_id
_entity_poly.type
_entity_poly.pdbx_seq_one_letter_code
_entity_poly.pdbx_strand_id
1 'polypeptide(L)'
;MAQRGIREFDAKRMLAKYWEDYVDKGYKYHGRVVLVGPDTDIDALPKEHDWLKKEKLVAKPDQLFGKRGKHGLVKLNASFDEVKKWLKEMMNKEVTVGKVTDKLTHFLIEPYVPHKDEFYVAIKSNREGDTIYFSNHGGVDIESVWDTVAEIQVDIDQDVEEIDIANRLPEDTPEDRKEVIVDFIKGLFRFYVDLHYAYLEINPFTIIDKEIIPLDLVARIDDTAAFECASKWGDLEFPPPFGRKLSKEEAYIKELDEKTGASLKLTVLNPKGRVWTMVAGGGASVIYADTIVDLGYRDELANYGEYSGNPSTDETYEYAKTILDLMTREKDPKGRPKILIIGGGIANFTDVAKTFTGIIKALKEYKEKLKETNVKIYVRRGGPNYQEGLRKMRELGEELGVPIEVYGPETHMTRIVSMALKEAS
;
A
#
# COMPACT_ATOMS: atom_id res chain seq x y z
N MET A 1 0.62 5.86 -11.58
CA MET A 1 1.46 4.80 -11.01
C MET A 1 1.22 4.75 -9.52
N ALA A 2 0.50 3.73 -9.06
CA ALA A 2 0.41 3.45 -7.63
C ALA A 2 1.47 2.40 -7.31
N GLN A 3 2.60 2.86 -6.77
CA GLN A 3 3.68 1.97 -6.35
C GLN A 3 3.25 1.23 -5.09
N ARG A 4 3.10 -0.10 -5.18
CA ARG A 4 2.64 -0.93 -4.06
C ARG A 4 3.72 -1.89 -3.62
N GLY A 5 3.96 -1.93 -2.30
CA GLY A 5 4.87 -2.88 -1.70
C GLY A 5 4.35 -4.31 -1.85
N ILE A 6 5.27 -5.22 -2.15
CA ILE A 6 5.03 -6.67 -2.17
C ILE A 6 5.88 -7.33 -1.11
N ARG A 7 5.48 -8.52 -0.66
CA ARG A 7 6.24 -9.27 0.33
C ARG A 7 7.62 -9.63 -0.21
N GLU A 8 8.59 -9.77 0.69
CA GLU A 8 9.91 -10.28 0.36
C GLU A 8 9.79 -11.67 -0.27
N PHE A 9 8.89 -12.51 0.26
CA PHE A 9 8.53 -13.81 -0.30
C PHE A 9 8.19 -13.74 -1.79
N ASP A 10 7.25 -12.88 -2.17
CA ASP A 10 6.76 -12.78 -3.55
C ASP A 10 7.85 -12.29 -4.49
N ALA A 11 8.63 -11.30 -4.05
CA ALA A 11 9.74 -10.78 -4.83
C ALA A 11 10.85 -11.82 -5.04
N LYS A 12 11.22 -12.55 -3.99
CA LYS A 12 12.20 -13.66 -4.06
C LYS A 12 11.71 -14.80 -4.94
N ARG A 13 10.43 -15.16 -4.85
CA ARG A 13 9.80 -16.19 -5.70
C ARG A 13 9.81 -15.77 -7.17
N MET A 14 9.46 -14.52 -7.47
CA MET A 14 9.50 -14.00 -8.84
C MET A 14 10.93 -13.97 -9.38
N LEU A 15 11.90 -13.48 -8.60
CA LEU A 15 13.31 -13.46 -9.00
C LEU A 15 13.84 -14.87 -9.29
N ALA A 16 13.47 -15.87 -8.47
CA ALA A 16 13.85 -17.26 -8.72
C ALA A 16 13.17 -17.85 -9.96
N LYS A 17 11.87 -17.59 -10.16
CA LYS A 17 11.10 -18.07 -11.32
C LYS A 17 11.69 -17.58 -12.64
N TYR A 18 12.16 -16.34 -12.66
CA TYR A 18 12.68 -15.66 -13.85
C TYR A 18 14.21 -15.57 -13.88
N TRP A 19 14.90 -16.29 -13.01
CA TRP A 19 16.35 -16.20 -12.89
C TRP A 19 17.06 -16.54 -14.20
N GLU A 20 16.64 -17.65 -14.83
CA GLU A 20 17.21 -18.14 -16.09
C GLU A 20 17.00 -17.16 -17.25
N ASP A 21 15.89 -16.42 -17.24
CA ASP A 21 15.54 -15.50 -18.33
C ASP A 21 16.36 -14.21 -18.31
N TYR A 22 16.76 -13.73 -17.13
CA TYR A 22 17.37 -12.40 -17.00
C TYR A 22 18.80 -12.40 -16.46
N VAL A 23 19.14 -13.32 -15.55
CA VAL A 23 20.38 -13.28 -14.77
C VAL A 23 21.32 -14.43 -15.10
N ASP A 24 20.81 -15.61 -15.47
CA ASP A 24 21.64 -16.81 -15.62
C ASP A 24 22.67 -16.68 -16.75
N LYS A 25 23.91 -16.43 -16.34
CA LYS A 25 25.13 -16.57 -17.12
C LYS A 25 26.08 -17.60 -16.49
N GLY A 26 25.51 -18.69 -15.97
CA GLY A 26 26.21 -19.69 -15.17
C GLY A 26 26.16 -19.44 -13.66
N TYR A 27 25.29 -18.52 -13.21
CA TYR A 27 25.03 -18.20 -11.80
C TYR A 27 23.68 -18.74 -11.37
N LYS A 28 23.52 -19.09 -10.10
CA LYS A 28 22.29 -19.71 -9.60
C LYS A 28 21.66 -18.93 -8.46
N TYR A 29 20.33 -18.99 -8.41
CA TYR A 29 19.55 -18.65 -7.24
C TYR A 29 18.39 -19.65 -7.11
N HIS A 30 18.40 -20.44 -6.05
CA HIS A 30 17.46 -21.55 -5.89
C HIS A 30 16.06 -21.14 -5.44
N GLY A 31 15.85 -19.88 -5.01
CA GLY A 31 14.54 -19.41 -4.57
C GLY A 31 13.94 -20.17 -3.39
N ARG A 32 14.78 -20.74 -2.51
CA ARG A 32 14.32 -21.55 -1.38
C ARG A 32 13.77 -20.65 -0.28
N VAL A 33 12.49 -20.32 -0.39
CA VAL A 33 11.74 -19.51 0.56
C VAL A 33 10.40 -20.15 0.89
N VAL A 34 9.96 -20.01 2.14
CA VAL A 34 8.63 -20.45 2.60
C VAL A 34 7.95 -19.33 3.36
N LEU A 35 6.72 -19.00 2.96
CA LEU A 35 5.86 -18.07 3.70
C LEU A 35 5.04 -18.85 4.73
N VAL A 36 5.08 -18.41 5.98
CA VAL A 36 4.28 -18.93 7.08
C VAL A 36 3.29 -17.86 7.52
N GLY A 37 2.01 -18.13 7.33
CA GLY A 37 0.90 -17.31 7.80
C GLY A 37 0.11 -17.96 8.95
N PRO A 38 -1.01 -17.34 9.38
CA PRO A 38 -1.83 -17.85 10.48
C PRO A 38 -2.42 -19.25 10.24
N ASP A 39 -2.71 -19.58 8.98
CA ASP A 39 -3.36 -20.83 8.59
C ASP A 39 -2.38 -21.92 8.11
N THR A 40 -1.07 -21.63 8.15
CA THR A 40 -0.04 -22.58 7.70
C THR A 40 0.16 -23.70 8.72
N ASP A 41 0.02 -24.96 8.27
CA ASP A 41 0.47 -26.12 9.04
C ASP A 41 2.00 -26.24 8.99
N ILE A 42 2.66 -25.60 9.97
CA ILE A 42 4.12 -25.60 10.09
C ILE A 42 4.67 -27.03 10.15
N ASP A 43 3.95 -27.98 10.75
CA ASP A 43 4.40 -29.36 10.89
C ASP A 43 4.43 -30.12 9.56
N ALA A 44 3.61 -29.70 8.58
CA ALA A 44 3.56 -30.29 7.25
C ALA A 44 4.65 -29.77 6.31
N LEU A 45 5.17 -28.56 6.53
CA LEU A 45 6.14 -27.90 5.63
C LEU A 45 7.32 -28.78 5.19
N PRO A 46 7.96 -29.59 6.06
CA PRO A 46 9.09 -30.43 5.65
C PRO A 46 8.74 -31.56 4.69
N LYS A 47 7.45 -31.85 4.44
CA LYS A 47 7.01 -32.81 3.43
C LYS A 47 7.15 -32.22 2.02
N GLU A 48 6.95 -30.92 1.89
CA GLU A 48 7.02 -30.17 0.62
C GLU A 48 8.40 -29.52 0.42
N HIS A 49 9.09 -29.22 1.53
CA HIS A 49 10.37 -28.54 1.56
C HIS A 49 11.36 -29.32 2.44
N ASP A 50 11.93 -30.39 1.89
CA ASP A 50 12.80 -31.32 2.61
C ASP A 50 14.08 -30.66 3.18
N TRP A 51 14.59 -29.61 2.52
CA TRP A 51 15.73 -28.81 2.94
C TRP A 51 15.54 -28.14 4.31
N LEU A 52 14.29 -27.88 4.73
CA LEU A 52 14.00 -27.30 6.05
C LEU A 52 14.62 -28.12 7.19
N LYS A 53 14.70 -29.45 7.05
CA LYS A 53 15.26 -30.36 8.07
C LYS A 53 16.76 -30.62 7.90
N LYS A 54 17.32 -30.30 6.73
CA LYS A 54 18.71 -30.65 6.36
C LYS A 54 19.68 -29.50 6.64
N GLU A 55 19.18 -28.27 6.61
CA GLU A 55 20.00 -27.07 6.68
C GLU A 55 19.68 -26.24 7.92
N LYS A 56 20.60 -25.33 8.24
CA LYS A 56 20.33 -24.24 9.18
C LYS A 56 19.47 -23.20 8.49
N LEU A 57 18.62 -22.53 9.26
CA LEU A 57 17.57 -21.67 8.76
C LEU A 57 17.66 -20.26 9.34
N VAL A 58 17.09 -19.32 8.60
CA VAL A 58 16.71 -17.98 9.04
C VAL A 58 15.18 -17.90 9.04
N ALA A 59 14.62 -17.26 10.05
CA ALA A 59 13.21 -16.88 10.07
C ALA A 59 13.03 -15.42 10.48
N LYS A 60 12.17 -14.69 9.77
CA LYS A 60 11.95 -13.24 9.98
C LYS A 60 10.54 -12.82 9.55
N PRO A 61 9.94 -11.78 10.15
CA PRO A 61 8.66 -11.26 9.67
C PRO A 61 8.75 -10.72 8.24
N ASP A 62 7.66 -10.89 7.50
CA ASP A 62 7.50 -10.41 6.14
C ASP A 62 6.19 -9.63 6.01
N GLN A 63 6.19 -8.40 6.53
CA GLN A 63 5.01 -7.50 6.57
C GLN A 63 5.36 -6.06 6.19
N LEU A 64 6.25 -5.88 5.20
CA LEU A 64 6.61 -4.57 4.63
C LEU A 64 7.20 -3.56 5.63
N PHE A 65 8.05 -4.01 6.55
CA PHE A 65 8.84 -3.11 7.40
C PHE A 65 10.31 -3.56 7.47
N GLY A 66 11.21 -2.57 7.49
CA GLY A 66 12.66 -2.79 7.54
C GLY A 66 13.22 -2.91 8.95
N LYS A 67 14.56 -2.99 9.05
CA LYS A 67 15.31 -2.97 10.32
C LYS A 67 14.92 -4.08 11.31
N ARG A 68 14.43 -5.23 10.80
CA ARG A 68 14.00 -6.41 11.58
C ARG A 68 15.08 -6.91 12.55
N GLY A 69 16.35 -6.91 12.12
CA GLY A 69 17.49 -7.28 12.97
C GLY A 69 17.65 -6.36 14.19
N LYS A 70 17.54 -5.04 14.00
CA LYS A 70 17.59 -4.03 15.06
C LYS A 70 16.45 -4.17 16.08
N HIS A 71 15.32 -4.77 15.67
CA HIS A 71 14.18 -5.08 16.53
C HIS A 71 14.23 -6.47 17.18
N GLY A 72 15.30 -7.26 16.96
CA GLY A 72 15.40 -8.63 17.48
C GLY A 72 14.38 -9.60 16.87
N LEU A 73 13.90 -9.31 15.66
CA LEU A 73 12.87 -10.07 14.96
C LEU A 73 13.45 -11.02 13.91
N VAL A 74 14.73 -11.36 14.00
CA VAL A 74 15.37 -12.29 13.06
C VAL A 74 15.97 -13.44 13.86
N LYS A 75 15.50 -14.66 13.58
CA LYS A 75 16.07 -15.89 14.11
C LYS A 75 17.09 -16.42 13.11
N LEU A 76 18.37 -16.40 13.46
CA LEU A 76 19.47 -16.84 12.60
C LEU A 76 20.02 -18.22 13.03
N ASN A 77 20.62 -18.94 12.08
CA ASN A 77 21.37 -20.18 12.30
C ASN A 77 20.63 -21.23 13.15
N ALA A 78 19.35 -21.43 12.86
CA ALA A 78 18.45 -22.26 13.67
C ALA A 78 18.12 -23.58 12.98
N SER A 79 17.83 -24.64 13.74
CA SER A 79 17.18 -25.84 13.20
C SER A 79 15.70 -25.57 12.91
N PHE A 80 15.06 -26.46 12.15
CA PHE A 80 13.62 -26.40 11.93
C PHE A 80 12.80 -26.36 13.23
N ASP A 81 13.16 -27.18 14.21
CA ASP A 81 12.46 -27.22 15.50
C ASP A 81 12.60 -25.91 16.28
N GLU A 82 13.77 -25.27 16.21
CA GLU A 82 14.02 -23.96 16.82
C GLU A 82 13.25 -22.85 16.12
N VAL A 83 13.20 -22.86 14.77
CA VAL A 83 12.38 -21.94 13.97
C VAL A 83 10.90 -22.13 14.29
N LYS A 84 10.40 -23.37 14.30
CA LYS A 84 9.02 -23.69 14.64
C LYS A 84 8.64 -23.16 16.03
N LYS A 85 9.50 -23.36 17.03
CA LYS A 85 9.27 -22.83 18.38
C LYS A 85 9.20 -21.30 18.36
N TRP A 86 10.17 -20.64 17.71
CA TRP A 86 10.21 -19.19 17.60
C TRP A 86 9.01 -18.61 16.86
N LEU A 87 8.55 -19.24 15.78
CA LEU A 87 7.35 -18.83 15.04
C LEU A 87 6.10 -18.89 15.93
N LYS A 88 5.94 -19.94 16.73
CA LYS A 88 4.81 -20.05 17.67
C LYS A 88 4.84 -18.97 18.75
N GLU A 89 6.02 -18.55 19.20
CA GLU A 89 6.18 -17.47 20.17
C GLU A 89 5.94 -16.07 19.57
N MET A 90 6.27 -15.88 18.29
CA MET A 90 6.14 -14.59 17.60
C MET A 90 4.77 -14.41 16.93
N MET A 91 4.10 -15.48 16.53
CA MET A 91 2.80 -15.42 15.88
C MET A 91 1.78 -14.68 16.75
N ASN A 92 1.10 -13.69 16.17
CA ASN A 92 0.15 -12.77 16.80
C ASN A 92 0.72 -11.88 17.91
N LYS A 93 2.05 -11.86 18.12
CA LYS A 93 2.69 -10.95 19.08
C LYS A 93 2.64 -9.53 18.56
N GLU A 94 2.24 -8.57 19.41
CA GLU A 94 2.30 -7.15 19.10
C GLU A 94 3.73 -6.63 19.19
N VAL A 95 4.14 -5.87 18.19
CA VAL A 95 5.46 -5.25 18.10
C VAL A 95 5.32 -3.82 17.62
N THR A 96 6.11 -2.93 18.22
CA THR A 96 6.22 -1.54 17.80
C THR A 96 7.47 -1.33 16.96
N VAL A 97 7.28 -0.83 15.74
CA VAL A 97 8.34 -0.45 14.81
C VAL A 97 8.19 1.05 14.54
N GLY A 98 9.15 1.85 14.99
CA GLY A 98 9.04 3.31 14.98
C GLY A 98 7.86 3.80 15.83
N LYS A 99 6.86 4.42 15.21
CA LYS A 99 5.63 4.91 15.88
C LYS A 99 4.42 4.00 15.67
N VAL A 100 4.61 2.86 15.03
CA VAL A 100 3.54 1.99 14.54
C VAL A 100 3.57 0.67 15.30
N THR A 101 2.42 0.24 15.81
CA THR A 101 2.26 -1.03 16.52
C THR A 101 1.30 -1.93 15.76
N ASP A 102 1.69 -3.18 15.51
CA ASP A 102 0.81 -4.21 14.95
C ASP A 102 1.25 -5.61 15.40
N LYS A 103 0.44 -6.60 15.04
CA LYS A 103 0.72 -8.02 15.25
C LYS A 103 1.55 -8.60 14.13
N LEU A 104 2.52 -9.43 14.51
CA LEU A 104 3.25 -10.28 13.58
C LEU A 104 2.36 -11.46 13.15
N THR A 105 2.10 -11.60 11.86
CA THR A 105 1.21 -12.64 11.30
C THR A 105 1.84 -13.43 10.17
N HIS A 106 2.81 -12.87 9.47
CA HIS A 106 3.45 -13.50 8.32
C HIS A 106 4.97 -13.49 8.48
N PHE A 107 5.58 -14.65 8.22
CA PHE A 107 7.01 -14.87 8.39
C PHE A 107 7.60 -15.57 7.17
N LEU A 108 8.82 -15.22 6.83
CA LEU A 108 9.63 -15.86 5.81
C LEU A 108 10.62 -16.81 6.47
N ILE A 109 10.72 -18.03 5.96
CA ILE A 109 11.79 -18.99 6.29
C ILE A 109 12.68 -19.17 5.05
N GLU A 110 13.99 -19.13 5.25
CA GLU A 110 14.99 -19.35 4.20
C GLU A 110 16.25 -20.04 4.77
N PRO A 111 17.12 -20.65 3.95
CA PRO A 111 18.39 -21.20 4.41
C PRO A 111 19.28 -20.14 5.06
N TYR A 112 19.95 -20.52 6.15
CA TYR A 112 21.04 -19.73 6.72
C TYR A 112 22.30 -19.93 5.89
N VAL A 113 22.86 -18.82 5.44
CA VAL A 113 24.05 -18.81 4.60
C VAL A 113 25.20 -18.22 5.40
N PRO A 114 26.23 -19.00 5.77
CA PRO A 114 27.46 -18.44 6.33
C PRO A 114 28.19 -17.63 5.26
N HIS A 115 28.36 -16.33 5.48
CA HIS A 115 29.03 -15.43 4.54
C HIS A 115 29.88 -14.41 5.27
N LYS A 116 30.76 -13.75 4.51
CA LYS A 116 31.60 -12.63 4.98
C LYS A 116 31.32 -11.36 4.19
N ASP A 117 31.13 -11.51 2.88
CA ASP A 117 30.91 -10.39 1.97
C ASP A 117 29.41 -10.10 1.87
N GLU A 118 29.03 -8.85 2.08
CA GLU A 118 27.66 -8.33 1.94
C GLU A 118 27.69 -7.17 0.95
N PHE A 119 26.94 -7.30 -0.14
CA PHE A 119 26.80 -6.29 -1.19
C PHE A 119 25.41 -5.65 -1.13
N TYR A 120 25.31 -4.44 -1.68
CA TYR A 120 24.07 -3.67 -1.79
C TYR A 120 23.75 -3.41 -3.25
N VAL A 121 22.50 -3.64 -3.65
CA VAL A 121 21.98 -3.12 -4.92
C VAL A 121 20.56 -2.59 -4.72
N ALA A 122 20.26 -1.45 -5.32
CA ALA A 122 18.89 -0.96 -5.45
C ALA A 122 18.64 -0.36 -6.83
N ILE A 123 17.41 -0.46 -7.32
CA ILE A 123 16.95 0.15 -8.57
C ILE A 123 15.69 0.93 -8.24
N LYS A 124 15.66 2.19 -8.64
CA LYS A 124 14.56 3.11 -8.33
C LYS A 124 14.19 3.94 -9.53
N SER A 125 12.92 3.92 -9.89
CA SER A 125 12.38 4.79 -10.93
C SER A 125 12.39 6.25 -10.52
N ASN A 126 12.78 7.08 -11.48
CA ASN A 126 12.71 8.53 -11.42
C ASN A 126 12.02 9.05 -12.70
N ARG A 127 12.02 10.37 -12.90
CA ARG A 127 11.31 10.97 -14.04
C ARG A 127 12.02 10.73 -15.37
N GLU A 128 13.34 10.64 -15.36
CA GLU A 128 14.20 10.58 -16.53
C GLU A 128 14.64 9.14 -16.86
N GLY A 129 14.16 8.15 -16.11
CA GLY A 129 14.47 6.73 -16.27
C GLY A 129 14.58 6.05 -14.91
N ASP A 130 15.63 5.26 -14.72
CA ASP A 130 15.85 4.46 -13.52
C ASP A 130 17.29 4.62 -13.02
N THR A 131 17.46 4.80 -11.71
CA THR A 131 18.78 4.86 -11.09
C THR A 131 19.10 3.55 -10.41
N ILE A 132 20.23 2.95 -10.78
CA ILE A 132 20.85 1.81 -10.10
C ILE A 132 21.81 2.35 -9.04
N TYR A 133 21.70 1.86 -7.82
CA TYR A 133 22.59 2.11 -6.70
C TYR A 133 23.33 0.83 -6.37
N PHE A 134 24.65 0.89 -6.18
CA PHE A 134 25.45 -0.28 -5.81
C PHE A 134 26.53 0.06 -4.78
N SER A 135 26.79 -0.84 -3.83
CA SER A 135 27.92 -0.72 -2.89
C SER A 135 28.48 -2.08 -2.50
N ASN A 136 29.79 -2.12 -2.23
CA ASN A 136 30.49 -3.28 -1.66
C ASN A 136 30.29 -3.42 -0.14
N HIS A 137 29.53 -2.51 0.48
CA HIS A 137 29.31 -2.43 1.93
C HIS A 137 27.82 -2.53 2.27
N GLY A 138 27.20 -3.64 1.88
CA GLY A 138 25.80 -3.93 2.21
C GLY A 138 25.58 -4.21 3.71
N GLY A 139 24.31 -4.42 4.06
CA GLY A 139 23.88 -4.81 5.40
C GLY A 139 23.16 -3.71 6.17
N VAL A 140 23.13 -3.88 7.50
CA VAL A 140 22.25 -3.15 8.44
C VAL A 140 22.56 -1.64 8.56
N ASP A 141 23.71 -1.19 8.05
CA ASP A 141 24.23 0.18 8.19
C ASP A 141 24.68 0.82 6.85
N ILE A 142 24.09 0.42 5.71
CA ILE A 142 24.34 1.05 4.40
C ILE A 142 24.19 2.58 4.42
N GLU A 143 23.27 3.08 5.25
CA GLU A 143 22.95 4.50 5.45
C GLU A 143 24.16 5.30 5.98
N SER A 144 25.13 4.64 6.62
CA SER A 144 26.35 5.26 7.16
C SER A 144 27.49 5.35 6.14
N VAL A 145 27.38 4.64 5.02
CA VAL A 145 28.40 4.56 3.96
C VAL A 145 27.84 5.03 2.62
N TRP A 146 26.80 5.85 2.63
CA TRP A 146 26.12 6.31 1.41
C TRP A 146 27.05 7.00 0.42
N ASP A 147 28.08 7.70 0.92
CA ASP A 147 29.10 8.35 0.09
C ASP A 147 29.94 7.37 -0.75
N THR A 148 29.89 6.07 -0.44
CA THR A 148 30.56 4.99 -1.20
C THR A 148 29.65 4.31 -2.22
N VAL A 149 28.36 4.68 -2.25
CA VAL A 149 27.38 4.08 -3.14
C VAL A 149 27.57 4.63 -4.54
N ALA A 150 27.83 3.75 -5.51
CA ALA A 150 27.81 4.08 -6.92
C ALA A 150 26.38 4.36 -7.38
N GLU A 151 26.18 5.48 -8.07
CA GLU A 151 24.90 5.85 -8.69
C GLU A 151 25.05 5.79 -10.22
N ILE A 152 24.23 4.96 -10.86
CA ILE A 152 24.29 4.66 -12.29
C ILE A 152 22.89 4.91 -12.86
N GLN A 153 22.73 6.03 -13.57
CA GLN A 153 21.49 6.35 -14.27
C GLN A 153 21.38 5.55 -15.58
N VAL A 154 20.20 4.97 -15.81
CA VAL A 154 19.73 4.42 -17.08
C VAL A 154 18.58 5.30 -17.56
N ASP A 155 18.77 6.00 -18.68
CA ASP A 155 17.77 6.91 -19.21
C ASP A 155 16.59 6.16 -19.85
N ILE A 156 15.46 6.83 -20.05
CA ILE A 156 14.30 6.27 -20.77
C ILE A 156 14.74 5.72 -22.13
N ASP A 157 14.29 4.51 -22.46
CA ASP A 157 14.60 3.76 -23.69
C ASP A 157 16.08 3.39 -23.89
N GLN A 158 16.96 3.65 -22.90
CA GLN A 158 18.36 3.24 -22.96
C GLN A 158 18.51 1.75 -22.64
N ASP A 159 19.24 1.02 -23.50
CA ASP A 159 19.61 -0.36 -23.21
C ASP A 159 20.70 -0.40 -22.13
N VAL A 160 20.43 -1.11 -21.04
CA VAL A 160 21.38 -1.31 -19.93
C VAL A 160 22.67 -2.00 -20.40
N GLU A 161 22.63 -2.74 -21.50
CA GLU A 161 23.82 -3.38 -22.06
C GLU A 161 24.87 -2.39 -22.57
N GLU A 162 24.43 -1.20 -23.02
CA GLU A 162 25.30 -0.13 -23.51
C GLU A 162 25.97 0.68 -22.39
N ILE A 163 25.53 0.47 -21.14
CA ILE A 163 26.07 1.18 -19.98
C ILE A 163 27.33 0.47 -19.48
N ASP A 164 28.40 1.25 -19.34
CA ASP A 164 29.66 0.82 -18.74
C ASP A 164 29.55 0.77 -17.20
N ILE A 165 28.82 -0.22 -16.71
CA ILE A 165 28.65 -0.46 -15.27
C ILE A 165 30.01 -0.80 -14.63
N ALA A 166 30.87 -1.54 -15.33
CA ALA A 166 32.15 -2.00 -14.81
C ALA A 166 33.07 -0.85 -14.35
N ASN A 167 33.07 0.28 -15.06
CA ASN A 167 33.85 1.47 -14.68
C ASN A 167 33.14 2.41 -13.71
N ARG A 168 31.88 2.12 -13.33
CA ARG A 168 31.10 2.90 -12.36
C ARG A 168 30.96 2.22 -11.00
N LEU A 169 31.40 0.95 -10.87
CA LEU A 169 31.45 0.28 -9.57
C LEU A 169 32.44 0.97 -8.63
N PRO A 170 32.23 0.92 -7.31
CA PRO A 170 33.17 1.50 -6.35
C PRO A 170 34.58 0.93 -6.51
N GLU A 171 35.60 1.76 -6.23
CA GLU A 171 37.01 1.41 -6.46
C GLU A 171 37.48 0.18 -5.67
N ASP A 172 36.83 -0.12 -4.54
CA ASP A 172 37.13 -1.26 -3.69
C ASP A 172 36.40 -2.55 -4.11
N THR A 173 35.69 -2.57 -5.25
CA THR A 173 35.05 -3.79 -5.76
C THR A 173 36.11 -4.87 -6.03
N PRO A 174 35.97 -6.08 -5.45
CA PRO A 174 36.92 -7.16 -5.69
C PRO A 174 36.98 -7.56 -7.17
N GLU A 175 38.18 -7.61 -7.73
CA GLU A 175 38.38 -7.86 -9.17
C GLU A 175 37.80 -9.22 -9.62
N ASP A 176 37.91 -10.24 -8.76
CA ASP A 176 37.36 -11.59 -9.00
C ASP A 176 35.82 -11.65 -8.92
N ARG A 177 35.18 -10.61 -8.37
CA ARG A 177 33.72 -10.46 -8.26
C ARG A 177 33.15 -9.48 -9.30
N LYS A 178 33.98 -8.71 -9.98
CA LYS A 178 33.55 -7.59 -10.81
C LYS A 178 32.62 -8.03 -11.95
N GLU A 179 33.00 -9.07 -12.69
CA GLU A 179 32.20 -9.60 -13.80
C GLU A 179 30.83 -10.11 -13.35
N VAL A 180 30.79 -10.92 -12.27
CA VAL A 180 29.52 -11.43 -11.72
C VAL A 180 28.60 -10.32 -11.22
N ILE A 181 29.15 -9.27 -10.61
CA ILE A 181 28.37 -8.11 -10.14
C ILE A 181 27.79 -7.35 -11.33
N VAL A 182 28.58 -7.08 -12.37
CA VAL A 182 28.09 -6.38 -13.58
C VAL A 182 26.97 -7.17 -14.25
N ASP A 183 27.17 -8.47 -14.46
CA ASP A 183 26.17 -9.35 -15.05
C ASP A 183 24.88 -9.40 -14.23
N PHE A 184 25.02 -9.51 -12.91
CA PHE A 184 23.88 -9.50 -11.99
C PHE A 184 23.11 -8.18 -12.06
N ILE A 185 23.78 -7.03 -12.00
CA ILE A 185 23.13 -5.72 -12.05
C ILE A 185 22.37 -5.55 -13.37
N LYS A 186 22.98 -5.90 -14.50
CA LYS A 186 22.33 -5.80 -15.82
C LYS A 186 21.11 -6.73 -15.92
N GLY A 187 21.24 -7.97 -15.45
CA GLY A 187 20.13 -8.92 -15.41
C GLY A 187 19.01 -8.49 -14.49
N LEU A 188 19.34 -8.01 -13.29
CA LEU A 188 18.40 -7.49 -12.32
C LEU A 188 17.65 -6.26 -12.87
N PHE A 189 18.33 -5.39 -13.63
CA PHE A 189 17.72 -4.26 -14.29
C PHE A 189 16.71 -4.69 -15.37
N ARG A 190 17.04 -5.65 -16.23
CA ARG A 190 16.08 -6.19 -17.19
C ARG A 190 14.86 -6.79 -16.48
N PHE A 191 15.09 -7.61 -15.46
CA PHE A 191 14.02 -8.18 -14.63
C PHE A 191 13.13 -7.09 -14.00
N TYR A 192 13.75 -6.02 -13.48
CA TYR A 192 13.07 -4.88 -12.89
C TYR A 192 12.12 -4.20 -13.88
N VAL A 193 12.62 -3.87 -15.08
CA VAL A 193 11.84 -3.22 -16.15
C VAL A 193 10.72 -4.14 -16.64
N ASP A 194 11.04 -5.38 -17.00
CA ASP A 194 10.11 -6.32 -17.63
C ASP A 194 8.94 -6.77 -16.75
N LEU A 195 9.09 -6.65 -15.43
CA LEU A 195 8.04 -6.95 -14.45
C LEU A 195 7.44 -5.68 -13.84
N HIS A 196 7.76 -4.50 -14.37
CA HIS A 196 7.23 -3.20 -13.95
C HIS A 196 7.42 -2.91 -12.45
N TYR A 197 8.62 -3.22 -11.94
CA TYR A 197 9.03 -2.72 -10.64
C TYR A 197 9.20 -1.20 -10.71
N ALA A 198 8.89 -0.52 -9.60
CA ALA A 198 9.16 0.91 -9.41
C ALA A 198 10.21 1.17 -8.31
N TYR A 199 10.49 0.13 -7.52
CA TYR A 199 11.58 0.09 -6.55
C TYR A 199 11.95 -1.38 -6.29
N LEU A 200 13.23 -1.70 -6.33
CA LEU A 200 13.77 -3.01 -5.98
C LEU A 200 15.08 -2.82 -5.25
N GLU A 201 15.17 -3.27 -4.01
CA GLU A 201 16.36 -3.18 -3.19
C GLU A 201 16.70 -4.58 -2.65
N ILE A 202 17.95 -4.96 -2.77
CA ILE A 202 18.51 -6.18 -2.20
C ILE A 202 19.63 -5.77 -1.25
N ASN A 203 19.35 -5.88 0.06
CA ASN A 203 20.24 -5.37 1.10
C ASN A 203 20.28 -6.24 2.38
N PRO A 204 21.25 -7.16 2.54
CA PRO A 204 22.35 -7.44 1.62
C PRO A 204 22.04 -8.56 0.63
N PHE A 205 22.91 -8.73 -0.38
CA PHE A 205 23.13 -10.02 -1.02
C PHE A 205 24.57 -10.47 -0.84
N THR A 206 24.81 -11.77 -1.00
CA THR A 206 26.15 -12.36 -0.97
C THR A 206 26.38 -13.23 -2.20
N ILE A 207 27.64 -13.53 -2.48
CA ILE A 207 28.04 -14.38 -3.61
C ILE A 207 28.90 -15.54 -3.07
N ILE A 208 28.45 -16.79 -3.24
CA ILE A 208 29.16 -18.00 -2.78
C ILE A 208 29.10 -19.06 -3.87
N ASP A 209 30.25 -19.61 -4.28
CA ASP A 209 30.32 -20.75 -5.21
C ASP A 209 29.47 -20.59 -6.50
N LYS A 210 29.46 -19.37 -7.07
CA LYS A 210 28.63 -18.96 -8.23
C LYS A 210 27.12 -18.87 -7.96
N GLU A 211 26.71 -18.86 -6.70
CA GLU A 211 25.36 -18.53 -6.28
C GLU A 211 25.31 -17.08 -5.83
N ILE A 212 24.32 -16.34 -6.33
CA ILE A 212 24.00 -14.99 -5.87
C ILE A 212 22.78 -15.14 -4.97
N ILE A 213 22.93 -14.74 -3.71
CA ILE A 213 21.95 -15.01 -2.67
C ILE A 213 21.45 -13.69 -2.08
N PRO A 214 20.24 -13.24 -2.49
CA PRO A 214 19.55 -12.13 -1.86
C PRO A 214 19.18 -12.50 -0.41
N LEU A 215 19.83 -11.89 0.58
CA LEU A 215 19.55 -12.15 2.00
C LEU A 215 18.36 -11.33 2.48
N ASP A 216 18.16 -10.14 1.92
CA ASP A 216 16.97 -9.33 2.11
C ASP A 216 16.52 -8.73 0.77
N LEU A 217 15.22 -8.52 0.60
CA LEU A 217 14.65 -7.90 -0.59
C LEU A 217 13.44 -7.04 -0.22
N VAL A 218 13.48 -5.77 -0.63
CA VAL A 218 12.35 -4.83 -0.56
C VAL A 218 11.93 -4.44 -1.97
N ALA A 219 10.65 -4.61 -2.29
CA ALA A 219 10.16 -4.34 -3.63
C ALA A 219 8.84 -3.55 -3.64
N ARG A 220 8.69 -2.71 -4.66
CA ARG A 220 7.43 -2.08 -5.04
C ARG A 220 7.21 -2.23 -6.55
N ILE A 221 5.98 -2.54 -6.92
CA ILE A 221 5.54 -2.70 -8.31
C ILE A 221 4.51 -1.62 -8.64
N ASP A 222 4.46 -1.16 -9.89
CA ASP A 222 3.34 -0.35 -10.37
C ASP A 222 2.13 -1.25 -10.61
N ASP A 223 1.17 -1.25 -9.68
CA ASP A 223 -0.01 -2.14 -9.76
C ASP A 223 -0.90 -1.83 -10.98
N THR A 224 -0.74 -0.67 -11.60
CA THR A 224 -1.49 -0.32 -12.82
C THR A 224 -1.03 -1.10 -14.04
N ALA A 225 0.16 -1.72 -14.01
CA ALA A 225 0.67 -2.61 -15.05
C ALA A 225 0.08 -4.04 -14.97
N ALA A 226 -0.85 -4.30 -14.04
CA ALA A 226 -1.46 -5.62 -13.86
C ALA A 226 -2.05 -6.19 -15.16
N PHE A 227 -2.66 -5.35 -16.00
CA PHE A 227 -3.27 -5.82 -17.25
C PHE A 227 -2.25 -6.37 -18.26
N GLU A 228 -0.99 -5.96 -18.19
CA GLU A 228 0.12 -6.45 -19.04
C GLU A 228 0.90 -7.57 -18.34
N CYS A 229 1.12 -7.42 -17.04
CA CYS A 229 2.03 -8.25 -16.28
C CYS A 229 1.38 -9.35 -15.42
N ALA A 230 0.05 -9.45 -15.35
CA ALA A 230 -0.63 -10.45 -14.51
C ALA A 230 -0.17 -11.89 -14.79
N SER A 231 0.13 -12.23 -16.05
CA SER A 231 0.66 -13.55 -16.41
C SER A 231 2.07 -13.79 -15.86
N LYS A 232 2.90 -12.72 -15.76
CA LYS A 232 4.23 -12.78 -15.17
C LYS A 232 4.17 -12.84 -13.65
N TRP A 233 3.38 -11.95 -13.03
CA TRP A 233 3.24 -11.82 -11.58
C TRP A 233 2.53 -13.01 -10.92
N GLY A 234 1.56 -13.62 -11.62
CA GLY A 234 0.69 -14.64 -11.06
C GLY A 234 -0.26 -14.06 -10.01
N ASP A 235 -0.61 -14.85 -8.99
CA ASP A 235 -1.47 -14.44 -7.88
C ASP A 235 -0.68 -13.59 -6.87
N LEU A 236 -0.32 -12.37 -7.27
CA LEU A 236 0.45 -11.43 -6.44
C LEU A 236 -0.46 -10.74 -5.41
N GLU A 237 -0.11 -10.86 -4.14
CA GLU A 237 -0.76 -10.12 -3.06
C GLU A 237 -0.07 -8.76 -2.83
N PHE A 238 -0.86 -7.72 -2.63
CA PHE A 238 -0.37 -6.40 -2.22
C PHE A 238 -0.80 -6.09 -0.78
N PRO A 239 -0.04 -6.54 0.23
CA PRO A 239 -0.41 -6.38 1.62
C PRO A 239 -0.44 -4.90 2.03
N PRO A 240 -1.27 -4.53 3.01
CA PRO A 240 -1.24 -3.18 3.57
C PRO A 240 0.09 -2.95 4.32
N PRO A 241 0.51 -1.69 4.49
CA PRO A 241 1.65 -1.36 5.35
C PRO A 241 1.46 -1.90 6.77
N PHE A 242 2.55 -2.31 7.43
CA PHE A 242 2.53 -2.71 8.84
C PHE A 242 1.83 -1.66 9.70
N GLY A 243 0.95 -2.08 10.63
CA GLY A 243 0.15 -1.17 11.46
C GLY A 243 -1.20 -0.80 10.89
N ARG A 244 -1.46 -1.14 9.63
CA ARG A 244 -2.74 -0.86 9.00
C ARG A 244 -3.42 -2.16 8.61
N LYS A 245 -4.51 -2.47 9.30
CA LYS A 245 -5.45 -3.50 8.87
C LYS A 245 -6.59 -2.81 8.16
N LEU A 246 -6.88 -3.27 6.94
CA LEU A 246 -8.09 -2.84 6.26
C LEU A 246 -9.28 -3.35 7.08
N SER A 247 -10.20 -2.45 7.41
CA SER A 247 -11.50 -2.84 7.92
C SER A 247 -12.27 -3.63 6.83
N LYS A 248 -13.32 -4.36 7.22
CA LYS A 248 -14.17 -5.06 6.24
C LYS A 248 -14.73 -4.09 5.19
N GLU A 249 -15.04 -2.88 5.62
CA GLU A 249 -15.58 -1.81 4.80
C GLU A 249 -14.51 -1.17 3.90
N GLU A 250 -13.28 -0.94 4.38
CA GLU A 250 -12.18 -0.50 3.53
C GLU A 250 -11.85 -1.55 2.45
N ALA A 251 -11.87 -2.85 2.80
CA ALA A 251 -11.68 -3.94 1.86
C ALA A 251 -12.81 -4.02 0.81
N TYR A 252 -14.06 -3.85 1.23
CA TYR A 252 -15.22 -3.83 0.33
C TYR A 252 -15.15 -2.67 -0.68
N ILE A 253 -14.82 -1.45 -0.22
CA ILE A 253 -14.66 -0.31 -1.13
C ILE A 253 -13.50 -0.53 -2.11
N LYS A 254 -12.39 -1.12 -1.63
CA LYS A 254 -11.26 -1.47 -2.50
C LYS A 254 -11.65 -2.49 -3.57
N GLU A 255 -12.47 -3.48 -3.24
CA GLU A 255 -12.98 -4.45 -4.21
C GLU A 255 -13.89 -3.78 -5.27
N LEU A 256 -14.72 -2.81 -4.86
CA LEU A 256 -15.54 -2.03 -5.80
C LEU A 256 -14.67 -1.20 -6.75
N ASP A 257 -13.64 -0.55 -6.22
CA ASP A 257 -12.66 0.26 -6.96
C ASP A 257 -11.90 -0.55 -8.03
N GLU A 258 -11.49 -1.78 -7.70
CA GLU A 258 -10.81 -2.70 -8.63
C GLU A 258 -11.71 -3.16 -9.81
N LYS A 259 -13.03 -2.99 -9.70
CA LYS A 259 -14.03 -3.44 -10.69
C LYS A 259 -14.59 -2.32 -11.56
N THR A 260 -14.09 -1.10 -11.42
CA THR A 260 -14.62 0.08 -12.13
C THR A 260 -13.51 0.93 -12.75
N GLY A 261 -13.87 1.68 -13.79
CA GLY A 261 -13.00 2.75 -14.33
C GLY A 261 -13.07 4.05 -13.51
N ALA A 262 -13.99 4.12 -12.54
CA ALA A 262 -14.03 5.18 -11.54
C ALA A 262 -12.93 4.98 -10.49
N SER A 263 -12.79 5.94 -9.57
CA SER A 263 -11.93 5.81 -8.39
C SER A 263 -12.81 5.89 -7.15
N LEU A 264 -12.70 4.91 -6.27
CA LEU A 264 -13.45 4.79 -5.01
C LEU A 264 -12.46 4.46 -3.88
N LYS A 265 -12.15 5.43 -3.03
CA LYS A 265 -11.20 5.23 -1.92
C LYS A 265 -11.88 5.49 -0.60
N LEU A 266 -11.62 4.62 0.38
CA LEU A 266 -12.04 4.80 1.77
C LEU A 266 -10.91 4.42 2.71
N THR A 267 -10.65 5.27 3.68
CA THR A 267 -9.75 5.05 4.81
C THR A 267 -10.47 5.48 6.09
N VAL A 268 -10.61 4.58 7.06
CA VAL A 268 -11.21 4.91 8.35
C VAL A 268 -10.11 5.36 9.32
N LEU A 269 -10.15 6.62 9.74
CA LEU A 269 -9.14 7.24 10.61
C LEU A 269 -9.54 7.11 12.08
N ASN A 270 -10.79 7.47 12.40
CA ASN A 270 -11.36 7.37 13.73
C ASN A 270 -12.82 6.90 13.60
N PRO A 271 -13.14 5.61 13.81
CA PRO A 271 -14.52 5.12 13.72
C PRO A 271 -15.51 5.84 14.65
N LYS A 272 -15.01 6.44 15.74
CA LYS A 272 -15.81 7.23 16.71
C LYS A 272 -15.81 8.72 16.41
N GLY A 273 -15.14 9.15 15.35
CA GLY A 273 -15.16 10.52 14.87
C GLY A 273 -16.58 10.96 14.51
N ARG A 274 -16.86 12.24 14.73
CA ARG A 274 -18.17 12.84 14.44
C ARG A 274 -18.22 13.53 13.09
N VAL A 275 -17.07 13.82 12.46
CA VAL A 275 -17.00 14.47 11.15
C VAL A 275 -16.70 13.42 10.08
N TRP A 276 -17.69 13.13 9.26
CA TRP A 276 -17.62 12.19 8.15
C TRP A 276 -17.61 12.94 6.83
N THR A 277 -16.86 12.43 5.86
CA THR A 277 -16.72 13.04 4.54
C THR A 277 -17.09 12.04 3.45
N MET A 278 -17.81 12.53 2.44
CA MET A 278 -18.11 11.82 1.20
C MET A 278 -17.86 12.81 0.07
N VAL A 279 -16.59 12.99 -0.27
CA VAL A 279 -16.12 14.06 -1.13
C VAL A 279 -15.78 13.53 -2.51
N ALA A 280 -16.18 14.28 -3.53
CA ALA A 280 -15.98 13.86 -4.90
C ALA A 280 -14.76 14.54 -5.55
N GLY A 281 -13.77 13.73 -5.95
CA GLY A 281 -12.49 14.15 -6.52
C GLY A 281 -11.33 14.08 -5.53
N GLY A 282 -10.24 13.40 -5.90
CA GLY A 282 -9.04 13.24 -5.05
C GLY A 282 -8.39 14.55 -4.60
N GLY A 283 -8.29 15.56 -5.47
CA GLY A 283 -7.76 16.87 -5.05
C GLY A 283 -8.71 17.60 -4.08
N ALA A 284 -10.02 17.46 -4.26
CA ALA A 284 -10.99 18.07 -3.37
C ALA A 284 -10.99 17.39 -2.00
N SER A 285 -10.96 16.06 -1.93
CA SER A 285 -10.98 15.32 -0.65
C SER A 285 -9.82 15.71 0.26
N VAL A 286 -8.61 15.93 -0.29
CA VAL A 286 -7.47 16.48 0.45
C VAL A 286 -7.80 17.85 1.01
N ILE A 287 -8.27 18.79 0.18
CA ILE A 287 -8.58 20.16 0.61
C ILE A 287 -9.69 20.21 1.68
N TYR A 288 -10.69 19.33 1.60
CA TYR A 288 -11.73 19.22 2.64
C TYR A 288 -11.14 18.69 3.95
N ALA A 289 -10.28 17.66 3.90
CA ALA A 289 -9.60 17.12 5.08
C ALA A 289 -8.68 18.17 5.73
N ASP A 290 -7.88 18.88 4.94
CA ASP A 290 -7.02 19.97 5.41
C ASP A 290 -7.84 21.05 6.10
N THR A 291 -8.96 21.48 5.51
CA THR A 291 -9.84 22.48 6.13
C THR A 291 -10.40 22.00 7.47
N ILE A 292 -10.76 20.72 7.61
CA ILE A 292 -11.26 20.16 8.88
C ILE A 292 -10.15 20.18 9.94
N VAL A 293 -8.93 19.81 9.55
CA VAL A 293 -7.76 19.80 10.42
C VAL A 293 -7.35 21.22 10.85
N ASP A 294 -7.30 22.16 9.90
CA ASP A 294 -6.97 23.57 10.14
C ASP A 294 -7.95 24.26 11.08
N LEU A 295 -9.22 23.85 11.05
CA LEU A 295 -10.25 24.32 11.98
C LEU A 295 -10.17 23.67 13.36
N GLY A 296 -9.21 22.75 13.59
CA GLY A 296 -8.95 22.13 14.90
C GLY A 296 -9.70 20.82 15.16
N TYR A 297 -10.29 20.19 14.14
CA TYR A 297 -11.12 18.98 14.28
C TYR A 297 -10.42 17.71 13.81
N ARG A 298 -9.08 17.69 13.83
CA ARG A 298 -8.26 16.54 13.44
C ARG A 298 -8.71 15.23 14.11
N ASP A 299 -8.89 15.26 15.42
CA ASP A 299 -9.22 14.05 16.20
C ASP A 299 -10.68 13.63 16.02
N GLU A 300 -11.52 14.48 15.44
CA GLU A 300 -12.94 14.21 15.16
C GLU A 300 -13.21 13.77 13.72
N LEU A 301 -12.20 13.87 12.83
CA LEU A 301 -12.27 13.40 11.45
C LEU A 301 -12.31 11.87 11.40
N ALA A 302 -13.43 11.33 10.95
CA ALA A 302 -13.69 9.90 11.03
C ALA A 302 -13.08 9.10 9.89
N ASN A 303 -13.10 9.66 8.68
CA ASN A 303 -12.63 9.01 7.47
C ASN A 303 -11.94 9.98 6.52
N TYR A 304 -11.06 9.44 5.69
CA TYR A 304 -10.54 10.07 4.49
C TYR A 304 -10.88 9.19 3.30
N GLY A 305 -11.36 9.78 2.21
CA GLY A 305 -11.77 9.02 1.05
C GLY A 305 -12.30 9.93 -0.05
N GLU A 306 -12.49 9.35 -1.22
CA GLU A 306 -13.06 10.05 -2.35
C GLU A 306 -13.82 9.11 -3.28
N TYR A 307 -14.71 9.69 -4.08
CA TYR A 307 -15.22 9.08 -5.29
C TYR A 307 -14.98 10.01 -6.49
N SER A 308 -14.45 9.50 -7.58
CA SER A 308 -14.18 10.28 -8.80
C SER A 308 -14.16 9.39 -10.05
N GLY A 309 -13.87 9.97 -11.23
CA GLY A 309 -13.88 9.19 -12.48
C GLY A 309 -15.28 8.89 -13.03
N ASN A 310 -16.31 9.64 -12.61
CA ASN A 310 -17.72 9.45 -13.04
C ASN A 310 -18.29 8.06 -12.69
N PRO A 311 -18.35 7.71 -11.40
CA PRO A 311 -18.98 6.45 -10.99
C PRO A 311 -20.47 6.45 -11.33
N SER A 312 -20.99 5.25 -11.51
CA SER A 312 -22.40 4.96 -11.72
C SER A 312 -23.24 5.23 -10.46
N THR A 313 -24.56 5.22 -10.65
CA THR A 313 -25.53 5.33 -9.55
C THR A 313 -25.34 4.23 -8.51
N ASP A 314 -25.14 2.98 -8.95
CA ASP A 314 -25.02 1.83 -8.05
C ASP A 314 -23.69 1.82 -7.29
N GLU A 315 -22.58 2.15 -7.95
CA GLU A 315 -21.28 2.33 -7.29
C GLU A 315 -21.33 3.45 -6.23
N THR A 316 -21.94 4.59 -6.57
CA THR A 316 -22.08 5.70 -5.62
C THR A 316 -23.01 5.30 -4.46
N TYR A 317 -24.04 4.50 -4.72
CA TYR A 317 -24.94 3.97 -3.70
C TYR A 317 -24.22 3.04 -2.72
N GLU A 318 -23.45 2.06 -3.20
CA GLU A 318 -22.69 1.14 -2.31
C GLU A 318 -21.61 1.89 -1.51
N TYR A 319 -20.94 2.86 -2.13
CA TYR A 319 -20.00 3.74 -1.43
C TYR A 319 -20.67 4.55 -0.32
N ALA A 320 -21.78 5.23 -0.64
CA ALA A 320 -22.54 6.02 0.32
C ALA A 320 -23.09 5.16 1.45
N LYS A 321 -23.70 4.02 1.12
CA LYS A 321 -24.22 3.03 2.08
C LYS A 321 -23.15 2.60 3.08
N THR A 322 -21.93 2.33 2.61
CA THR A 322 -20.81 1.92 3.46
C THR A 322 -20.44 3.02 4.48
N ILE A 323 -20.36 4.28 4.04
CA ILE A 323 -20.10 5.42 4.94
C ILE A 323 -21.25 5.60 5.94
N LEU A 324 -22.49 5.53 5.46
CA LEU A 324 -23.69 5.69 6.30
C LEU A 324 -23.78 4.59 7.36
N ASP A 325 -23.44 3.36 7.02
CA ASP A 325 -23.35 2.27 8.00
C ASP A 325 -22.32 2.58 9.08
N LEU A 326 -21.08 2.89 8.69
CA LEU A 326 -20.00 3.20 9.62
C LEU A 326 -20.35 4.35 10.56
N MET A 327 -20.87 5.46 10.01
CA MET A 327 -21.14 6.66 10.81
C MET A 327 -22.33 6.49 11.77
N THR A 328 -23.24 5.55 11.49
CA THR A 328 -24.47 5.35 12.28
C THR A 328 -24.42 4.19 13.29
N ARG A 329 -23.26 3.55 13.49
CA ARG A 329 -23.11 2.44 14.47
C ARG A 329 -23.29 2.86 15.93
N GLU A 330 -22.81 4.06 16.27
CA GLU A 330 -22.83 4.61 17.64
C GLU A 330 -23.14 6.10 17.59
N LYS A 331 -23.74 6.67 18.64
CA LYS A 331 -23.88 8.12 18.79
C LYS A 331 -22.53 8.77 19.14
N ASP A 332 -22.39 10.08 18.95
CA ASP A 332 -21.23 10.81 19.50
C ASP A 332 -21.19 10.61 21.03
N PRO A 333 -20.06 10.22 21.63
CA PRO A 333 -19.97 9.97 23.06
C PRO A 333 -20.32 11.18 23.95
N LYS A 334 -20.25 12.40 23.41
CA LYS A 334 -20.60 13.64 24.11
C LYS A 334 -22.01 14.13 23.76
N GLY A 335 -22.81 13.34 23.04
CA GLY A 335 -24.19 13.68 22.66
C GLY A 335 -24.32 14.75 21.57
N ARG A 336 -23.21 15.16 20.94
CA ARG A 336 -23.20 16.21 19.90
C ARG A 336 -23.64 15.65 18.54
N PRO A 337 -24.12 16.47 17.59
CA PRO A 337 -24.63 15.97 16.30
C PRO A 337 -23.51 15.49 15.38
N LYS A 338 -23.56 14.27 14.84
CA LYS A 338 -22.58 13.85 13.81
C LYS A 338 -22.79 14.65 12.52
N ILE A 339 -21.73 14.88 11.77
CA ILE A 339 -21.74 15.71 10.56
C ILE A 339 -21.33 14.83 9.37
N LEU A 340 -22.11 14.87 8.30
CA LEU A 340 -21.75 14.32 7.00
C LEU A 340 -21.53 15.45 6.00
N ILE A 341 -20.30 15.55 5.47
CA ILE A 341 -19.93 16.53 4.45
C ILE A 341 -19.94 15.84 3.09
N ILE A 342 -20.96 16.15 2.27
CA ILE A 342 -21.09 15.68 0.89
C ILE A 342 -20.56 16.79 -0.03
N GLY A 343 -19.24 16.79 -0.21
CA GLY A 343 -18.52 17.90 -0.84
C GLY A 343 -17.94 17.58 -2.21
N GLY A 344 -17.31 18.58 -2.81
CA GLY A 344 -16.40 18.40 -3.93
C GLY A 344 -16.17 19.65 -4.76
N GLY A 345 -15.19 19.56 -5.66
CA GLY A 345 -14.95 20.55 -6.71
C GLY A 345 -16.11 20.65 -7.71
N ILE A 346 -15.95 21.52 -8.70
CA ILE A 346 -16.85 21.54 -9.87
C ILE A 346 -16.38 20.42 -10.80
N ALA A 347 -17.21 19.41 -11.01
CA ALA A 347 -16.83 18.27 -11.85
C ALA A 347 -16.76 18.67 -13.33
N ASN A 348 -15.78 18.13 -14.05
CA ASN A 348 -15.65 18.33 -15.50
C ASN A 348 -16.63 17.45 -16.27
N PHE A 349 -16.71 16.15 -15.94
CA PHE A 349 -17.50 15.16 -16.69
C PHE A 349 -18.38 14.25 -15.82
N THR A 350 -18.19 14.24 -14.49
CA THR A 350 -19.04 13.44 -13.60
C THR A 350 -20.47 13.95 -13.61
N ASP A 351 -21.43 13.07 -13.88
CA ASP A 351 -22.85 13.38 -13.82
C ASP A 351 -23.31 13.47 -12.36
N VAL A 352 -23.51 14.71 -11.89
CA VAL A 352 -23.89 14.98 -10.50
C VAL A 352 -25.29 14.45 -10.20
N ALA A 353 -26.21 14.45 -11.16
CA ALA A 353 -27.56 13.92 -10.94
C ALA A 353 -27.55 12.40 -10.75
N LYS A 354 -26.73 11.67 -11.50
CA LYS A 354 -26.58 10.19 -11.34
C LYS A 354 -25.96 9.83 -10.00
N THR A 355 -24.80 10.42 -9.69
CA THR A 355 -24.11 10.16 -8.42
C THR A 355 -24.99 10.53 -7.22
N PHE A 356 -25.67 11.69 -7.26
CA PHE A 356 -26.58 12.08 -6.18
C PHE A 356 -27.80 11.16 -6.08
N THR A 357 -28.28 10.59 -7.18
CA THR A 357 -29.36 9.59 -7.12
C THR A 357 -28.93 8.36 -6.29
N GLY A 358 -27.68 7.91 -6.43
CA GLY A 358 -27.13 6.83 -5.62
C GLY A 358 -27.02 7.19 -4.14
N ILE A 359 -26.50 8.39 -3.84
CA ILE A 359 -26.41 8.92 -2.47
C ILE A 359 -27.81 9.03 -1.83
N ILE A 360 -28.78 9.58 -2.54
CA ILE A 360 -30.16 9.75 -2.08
C ILE A 360 -30.79 8.40 -1.75
N LYS A 361 -30.58 7.38 -2.60
CA LYS A 361 -31.06 6.02 -2.34
C LYS A 361 -30.51 5.47 -1.01
N ALA A 362 -29.22 5.65 -0.75
CA ALA A 362 -28.59 5.23 0.51
C ALA A 362 -29.10 6.03 1.71
N LEU A 363 -29.26 7.35 1.59
CA LEU A 363 -29.79 8.21 2.65
C LEU A 363 -31.24 7.83 3.04
N LYS A 364 -32.08 7.46 2.06
CA LYS A 364 -33.44 6.96 2.31
C LYS A 364 -33.43 5.64 3.09
N GLU A 365 -32.54 4.71 2.74
CA GLU A 365 -32.40 3.43 3.45
C GLU A 365 -31.94 3.61 4.90
N TYR A 366 -31.05 4.57 5.16
CA TYR A 366 -30.48 4.83 6.49
C TYR A 366 -31.25 5.89 7.29
N LYS A 367 -32.43 6.32 6.84
CA LYS A 367 -33.23 7.41 7.43
C LYS A 367 -33.34 7.34 8.96
N GLU A 368 -33.80 6.21 9.49
CA GLU A 368 -34.07 6.10 10.93
C GLU A 368 -32.77 6.09 11.74
N LYS A 369 -31.73 5.38 11.26
CA LYS A 369 -30.40 5.40 11.87
C LYS A 369 -29.77 6.81 11.89
N LEU A 370 -29.96 7.59 10.83
CA LEU A 370 -29.46 8.97 10.73
C LEU A 370 -30.10 9.88 11.77
N LYS A 371 -31.43 9.75 12.00
CA LYS A 371 -32.13 10.48 13.04
C LYS A 371 -31.67 10.05 14.44
N GLU A 372 -31.62 8.74 14.69
CA GLU A 372 -31.23 8.18 15.98
C GLU A 372 -29.83 8.62 16.41
N THR A 373 -28.92 8.77 15.44
CA THR A 373 -27.53 9.19 15.66
C THR A 373 -27.31 10.70 15.52
N ASN A 374 -28.39 11.49 15.39
CA ASN A 374 -28.37 12.95 15.33
C ASN A 374 -27.42 13.48 14.24
N VAL A 375 -27.56 12.98 13.01
CA VAL A 375 -26.74 13.40 11.87
C VAL A 375 -27.25 14.71 11.27
N LYS A 376 -26.33 15.61 10.94
CA LYS A 376 -26.54 16.78 10.09
C LYS A 376 -25.74 16.63 8.80
N ILE A 377 -26.32 17.00 7.66
CA ILE A 377 -25.71 16.82 6.34
C ILE A 377 -25.48 18.18 5.69
N TYR A 378 -24.27 18.41 5.19
CA TYR A 378 -23.90 19.62 4.45
C TYR A 378 -23.41 19.23 3.07
N VAL A 379 -24.02 19.83 2.04
CA VAL A 379 -23.82 19.45 0.66
C VAL A 379 -23.30 20.63 -0.14
N ARG A 380 -22.21 20.44 -0.88
CA ARG A 380 -21.73 21.42 -1.86
C ARG A 380 -21.19 20.71 -3.08
N ARG A 381 -21.80 20.93 -4.24
CA ARG A 381 -21.34 20.34 -5.50
C ARG A 381 -21.65 21.20 -6.72
N GLY A 382 -20.80 21.09 -7.74
CA GLY A 382 -21.03 21.61 -9.08
C GLY A 382 -20.57 20.59 -10.14
N GLY A 383 -20.95 20.81 -11.40
CA GLY A 383 -20.59 19.95 -12.54
C GLY A 383 -21.81 19.62 -13.42
N PRO A 384 -21.68 18.71 -14.39
CA PRO A 384 -22.80 18.29 -15.24
C PRO A 384 -24.04 17.88 -14.43
N ASN A 385 -25.21 18.41 -14.80
CA ASN A 385 -26.52 18.13 -14.17
C ASN A 385 -26.60 18.43 -12.66
N TYR A 386 -25.72 19.27 -12.12
CA TYR A 386 -25.69 19.54 -10.68
C TYR A 386 -26.98 20.18 -10.16
N GLN A 387 -27.65 21.04 -10.93
CA GLN A 387 -28.88 21.69 -10.49
C GLN A 387 -29.95 20.65 -10.10
N GLU A 388 -30.08 19.59 -10.90
CA GLU A 388 -31.02 18.50 -10.65
C GLU A 388 -30.61 17.66 -9.44
N GLY A 389 -29.31 17.33 -9.31
CA GLY A 389 -28.78 16.65 -8.13
C GLY A 389 -29.05 17.43 -6.84
N LEU A 390 -28.74 18.73 -6.82
CA LEU A 390 -28.96 19.60 -5.68
C LEU A 390 -30.45 19.79 -5.36
N ARG A 391 -31.31 19.93 -6.38
CA ARG A 391 -32.77 20.01 -6.19
C ARG A 391 -33.30 18.78 -5.46
N LYS A 392 -32.98 17.58 -5.94
CA LYS A 392 -33.38 16.32 -5.30
C LYS A 392 -32.86 16.19 -3.88
N MET A 393 -31.64 16.67 -3.61
CA MET A 393 -31.05 16.64 -2.27
C MET A 393 -31.74 17.61 -1.28
N ARG A 394 -32.23 18.77 -1.76
CA ARG A 394 -33.02 19.70 -0.94
C ARG A 394 -34.36 19.10 -0.55
N GLU A 395 -35.08 18.55 -1.52
CA GLU A 395 -36.38 17.89 -1.31
C GLU A 395 -36.26 16.72 -0.33
N LEU A 396 -35.13 16.01 -0.37
CA LEU A 396 -34.85 14.89 0.53
C LEU A 396 -34.81 15.30 2.02
N GLY A 397 -34.30 16.49 2.35
CA GLY A 397 -34.18 16.92 3.74
C GLY A 397 -35.54 16.96 4.47
N GLU A 398 -36.56 17.47 3.78
CA GLU A 398 -37.94 17.52 4.27
C GLU A 398 -38.53 16.10 4.40
N GLU A 399 -38.27 15.22 3.41
CA GLU A 399 -38.74 13.83 3.42
C GLU A 399 -38.13 12.99 4.55
N LEU A 400 -36.83 13.18 4.83
CA LEU A 400 -36.12 12.41 5.84
C LEU A 400 -36.35 12.92 7.26
N GLY A 401 -36.64 14.22 7.43
CA GLY A 401 -36.61 14.86 8.76
C GLY A 401 -35.18 14.89 9.34
N VAL A 402 -34.18 14.89 8.47
CA VAL A 402 -32.74 15.01 8.79
C VAL A 402 -32.31 16.38 8.28
N PRO A 403 -31.60 17.22 9.06
CA PRO A 403 -31.12 18.50 8.57
C PRO A 403 -30.15 18.34 7.39
N ILE A 404 -30.52 18.86 6.22
CA ILE A 404 -29.68 18.87 5.01
C ILE A 404 -29.58 20.30 4.48
N GLU A 405 -28.37 20.85 4.46
CA GLU A 405 -28.09 22.15 3.85
C GLU A 405 -27.38 21.98 2.50
N VAL A 406 -27.91 22.61 1.46
CA VAL A 406 -27.50 22.32 0.08
C VAL A 406 -27.07 23.58 -0.69
N TYR A 407 -25.79 23.60 -1.04
CA TYR A 407 -25.09 24.70 -1.69
C TYR A 407 -24.58 24.32 -3.08
N GLY A 408 -24.56 25.28 -4.01
CA GLY A 408 -24.03 25.11 -5.36
C GLY A 408 -22.64 25.72 -5.55
N PRO A 409 -22.22 25.92 -6.82
CA PRO A 409 -20.91 26.46 -7.17
C PRO A 409 -20.73 27.93 -6.76
N GLU A 410 -21.81 28.67 -6.50
CA GLU A 410 -21.78 30.03 -5.97
C GLU A 410 -21.18 30.10 -4.55
N THR A 411 -21.20 29.00 -3.82
CA THR A 411 -20.57 28.88 -2.50
C THR A 411 -19.15 28.34 -2.65
N HIS A 412 -18.18 28.99 -1.97
CA HIS A 412 -16.80 28.52 -1.95
C HIS A 412 -16.73 27.06 -1.47
N MET A 413 -15.89 26.24 -2.12
CA MET A 413 -15.87 24.78 -1.97
C MET A 413 -15.89 24.32 -0.50
N THR A 414 -14.96 24.86 0.29
CA THR A 414 -14.78 24.47 1.70
C THR A 414 -15.64 25.25 2.69
N ARG A 415 -16.47 26.19 2.24
CA ARG A 415 -17.28 27.03 3.14
C ARG A 415 -18.21 26.19 4.02
N ILE A 416 -18.77 25.11 3.46
CA ILE A 416 -19.66 24.19 4.18
C ILE A 416 -18.98 23.49 5.36
N VAL A 417 -17.65 23.33 5.34
CA VAL A 417 -16.90 22.77 6.48
C VAL A 417 -17.02 23.71 7.68
N SER A 418 -16.77 25.00 7.46
CA SER A 418 -16.86 26.00 8.52
C SER A 418 -18.29 26.22 9.03
N MET A 419 -19.30 26.10 8.17
CA MET A 419 -20.72 26.15 8.55
C MET A 419 -21.06 24.98 9.47
N ALA A 420 -20.73 23.76 9.01
CA ALA A 420 -21.02 22.53 9.74
C ALA A 420 -20.38 22.47 11.13
N LEU A 421 -19.14 22.93 11.25
CA LEU A 421 -18.38 22.84 12.50
C LEU A 421 -18.71 23.97 13.47
N LYS A 422 -19.02 25.18 12.99
CA LYS A 422 -19.45 26.31 13.85
C LYS A 422 -20.83 26.12 14.46
N GLU A 423 -21.78 25.57 13.71
CA GLU A 423 -23.16 25.35 14.18
C GLU A 423 -23.33 24.14 15.09
N ALA A 424 -22.25 23.37 15.26
CA ALA A 424 -22.22 22.17 16.06
C ALA A 424 -21.24 22.22 17.24
N SER A 425 -20.58 23.37 17.41
CA SER A 425 -19.82 23.78 18.60
C SER A 425 -20.77 24.43 19.59
#